data_AF-A0A937SEA8-F1
#
_entry.id   AF-A0A937SEA8-F1
#
_cell.length_a   1.000
_cell.length_b   1.000
_cell.length_c   1.000
_cell.angle_alpha   90.00
_cell.angle_beta   90.00
_cell.angle_gamma   90.00
#
_symmetry.space_group_name_H-M   'P 1'
#
loop_
_entity.id
_entity.type
_entity.pdbx_description
1 polymer ?
#
loop_
_entity_poly.entity_id
_entity_poly.type
_entity_poly.pdbx_seq_one_letter_code
_entity_poly.pdbx_strand_id
1 'polypeptide(L)'
;MMELDWQKYIEIADKFQHKAKAADREDLRQDIILRLAEVASNNGHKPFTEGAMVRVASYTVMAYWRDLMRKPTILSLNGELSDGDGDTAELWQTLADDRAIDLEAWLDAKRWLLGCPKALVRIAYKRYAGKPLKWSDYKYLERYRQKELKKHQIALA
;
A
#
# COMPACT_ATOMS: atom_id res chain seq x y z
N MET A 1 12.90 -24.22 -31.08
CA MET A 1 13.27 -23.20 -30.09
C MET A 1 13.95 -22.09 -30.85
N MET A 2 13.47 -20.85 -30.80
CA MET A 2 14.11 -19.73 -31.51
C MET A 2 15.37 -19.34 -30.74
N GLU A 3 16.51 -19.25 -31.43
CA GLU A 3 17.77 -18.83 -30.81
C GLU A 3 17.71 -17.33 -30.50
N LEU A 4 17.93 -16.96 -29.24
CA LEU A 4 17.87 -15.57 -28.80
C LEU A 4 19.19 -14.86 -29.11
N ASP A 5 19.09 -13.69 -29.75
CA ASP A 5 20.24 -12.89 -30.14
C ASP A 5 20.59 -11.86 -29.06
N TRP A 6 21.22 -12.34 -27.99
CA TRP A 6 21.60 -11.53 -26.84
C TRP A 6 22.56 -10.40 -27.20
N GLN A 7 23.47 -10.63 -28.15
CA GLN A 7 24.43 -9.62 -28.58
C GLN A 7 23.71 -8.43 -29.23
N LYS A 8 22.77 -8.70 -30.14
CA LYS A 8 21.95 -7.64 -30.76
C LYS A 8 21.09 -6.90 -29.73
N TYR A 9 20.55 -7.60 -28.73
CA TYR A 9 19.76 -6.96 -27.67
C TYR A 9 20.61 -6.00 -26.82
N ILE A 10 21.84 -6.40 -26.48
CA ILE A 10 22.78 -5.55 -25.75
C ILE A 10 23.12 -4.30 -26.58
N GLU A 11 23.46 -4.47 -27.86
CA GLU A 11 23.77 -3.33 -28.75
C GLU A 11 22.62 -2.33 -28.83
N ILE A 12 21.37 -2.81 -28.89
CA ILE A 12 20.19 -1.96 -28.90
C ILE A 12 19.98 -1.30 -27.53
N ALA A 13 20.11 -2.03 -26.43
CA ALA A 13 19.94 -1.49 -25.09
C ALA A 13 20.99 -0.40 -24.77
N ASP A 14 22.24 -0.59 -25.20
CA ASP A 14 23.33 0.37 -25.03
C ASP A 14 23.03 1.71 -25.71
N LYS A 15 22.33 1.69 -26.86
CA LYS A 15 21.87 2.90 -27.56
C LYS A 15 20.76 3.64 -26.82
N PHE A 16 20.08 3.04 -25.84
CA PHE A 16 18.91 3.63 -25.19
C PHE A 16 19.10 3.91 -23.69
N GLN A 17 20.00 3.22 -23.00
CA GLN A 17 20.20 3.32 -21.55
C GLN A 17 20.40 4.76 -21.04
N HIS A 18 21.07 5.60 -21.82
CA HIS A 18 21.37 7.00 -21.44
C HIS A 18 20.13 7.89 -21.35
N LYS A 19 18.96 7.41 -21.79
CA LYS A 19 17.66 8.09 -21.69
C LYS A 19 17.01 7.95 -20.31
N ALA A 20 17.54 7.12 -19.41
CA ALA A 20 17.16 7.07 -18.00
C ALA A 20 17.94 8.10 -17.15
N LYS A 21 17.55 8.23 -15.87
CA LYS A 21 18.38 8.93 -14.87
C LYS A 21 19.74 8.24 -14.77
N ALA A 22 20.78 8.98 -14.43
CA ALA A 22 22.15 8.46 -14.39
C ALA A 22 22.30 7.20 -13.53
N ALA A 23 21.62 7.16 -12.36
CA ALA A 23 21.64 6.01 -11.46
C ALA A 23 20.91 4.78 -12.02
N ASP A 24 19.91 4.99 -12.90
CA ASP A 24 19.00 3.94 -13.37
C ASP A 24 19.36 3.45 -14.79
N ARG A 25 20.52 3.86 -15.34
CA ARG A 25 20.90 3.53 -16.73
C ARG A 25 21.09 2.04 -16.95
N GLU A 26 21.81 1.37 -16.04
CA GLU A 26 22.02 -0.07 -16.13
C GLU A 26 20.71 -0.83 -15.93
N ASP A 27 19.83 -0.38 -15.03
CA ASP A 27 18.51 -0.99 -14.84
C ASP A 27 17.68 -0.90 -16.12
N LEU A 28 17.59 0.29 -16.73
CA LEU A 28 16.89 0.46 -18.00
C LEU A 28 17.50 -0.39 -19.11
N ARG A 29 18.83 -0.54 -19.14
CA ARG A 29 19.52 -1.40 -20.10
C ARG A 29 19.10 -2.85 -19.95
N GLN A 30 19.09 -3.37 -18.72
CA GLN A 30 18.66 -4.74 -18.43
C GLN A 30 17.16 -4.93 -18.76
N ASP A 31 16.30 -3.98 -18.41
CA ASP A 31 14.87 -4.01 -18.73
C ASP A 31 14.62 -4.11 -20.24
N ILE A 32 15.38 -3.36 -21.05
CA ILE A 32 15.29 -3.43 -22.51
C ILE A 32 15.71 -4.82 -23.01
N ILE A 33 16.83 -5.36 -22.52
CA ILE A 33 17.32 -6.69 -22.92
C ILE A 33 16.28 -7.77 -22.61
N LEU A 34 15.74 -7.78 -21.39
CA LEU A 34 14.72 -8.73 -20.96
C LEU A 34 13.45 -8.61 -21.80
N ARG A 35 13.00 -7.38 -22.07
CA ARG A 35 11.79 -7.15 -22.87
C ARG A 35 11.96 -7.59 -24.32
N LEU A 36 13.15 -7.38 -24.90
CA LEU A 36 13.47 -7.86 -26.24
C LEU A 36 13.44 -9.39 -26.30
N ALA A 37 14.04 -10.08 -25.33
CA ALA A 37 14.03 -11.53 -25.26
C ALA A 37 12.63 -12.11 -25.08
N GLU A 38 11.79 -11.49 -24.25
CA GLU A 38 10.39 -11.88 -24.04
C GLU A 38 9.57 -11.73 -25.34
N VAL A 39 9.69 -10.58 -26.02
CA VAL A 39 8.98 -10.34 -27.29
C VAL A 39 9.45 -11.31 -28.36
N ALA A 40 10.76 -11.55 -28.49
CA ALA A 40 11.32 -12.50 -29.43
C ALA A 40 10.79 -13.93 -29.21
N SER A 41 10.73 -14.36 -27.94
CA SER A 41 10.21 -15.69 -27.57
C SER A 41 8.74 -15.88 -27.94
N ASN A 42 7.95 -14.79 -27.90
CA ASN A 42 6.53 -14.79 -28.21
C ASN A 42 6.20 -14.51 -29.70
N ASN A 43 7.18 -14.23 -30.56
CA ASN A 43 6.96 -13.68 -31.91
C ASN A 43 6.57 -14.71 -33.00
N GLY A 44 6.22 -15.95 -32.62
CA GLY A 44 5.46 -16.88 -33.48
C GLY A 44 6.02 -17.14 -34.90
N HIS A 45 7.34 -17.10 -35.09
CA HIS A 45 8.08 -17.43 -36.33
C HIS A 45 8.44 -16.31 -37.32
N LYS A 46 8.25 -15.01 -37.00
CA LYS A 46 8.84 -13.92 -37.81
C LYS A 46 10.18 -13.46 -37.23
N PRO A 47 11.17 -13.09 -38.07
CA PRO A 47 12.42 -12.53 -37.58
C PRO A 47 12.10 -11.24 -36.80
N PHE A 48 12.61 -11.14 -35.58
CA PHE A 48 12.46 -9.93 -34.79
C PHE A 48 13.40 -8.87 -35.37
N THR A 49 12.86 -8.01 -36.22
CA THR A 49 13.68 -7.05 -36.97
C THR A 49 14.26 -5.96 -36.05
N GLU A 50 15.40 -5.40 -36.42
CA GLU A 50 16.03 -4.32 -35.65
C GLU A 50 15.07 -3.13 -35.43
N GLY A 51 14.27 -2.76 -36.43
CA GLY A 51 13.26 -1.72 -36.29
C GLY A 51 12.18 -2.07 -35.25
N ALA A 52 11.80 -3.34 -35.11
CA ALA A 52 10.89 -3.79 -34.07
C ALA A 52 11.58 -3.75 -32.69
N MET A 53 12.85 -4.13 -32.60
CA MET A 53 13.64 -4.02 -31.36
C MET A 53 13.75 -2.57 -30.88
N VAL A 54 14.05 -1.64 -31.79
CA VAL A 54 14.12 -0.19 -31.51
C VAL A 54 12.79 0.35 -30.99
N ARG A 55 11.65 -0.12 -31.52
CA ARG A 55 10.33 0.24 -31.01
C ARG A 55 10.11 -0.28 -29.59
N VAL A 56 10.43 -1.56 -29.35
CA VAL A 56 10.33 -2.14 -28.00
C VAL A 56 11.17 -1.34 -27.02
N ALA A 57 12.44 -1.08 -27.33
CA ALA A 57 13.33 -0.27 -26.49
C ALA A 57 12.75 1.13 -26.21
N SER A 58 12.23 1.80 -27.24
CA SER A 58 11.57 3.12 -27.10
C SER A 58 10.37 3.06 -26.15
N TYR A 59 9.53 2.03 -26.25
CA TYR A 59 8.41 1.83 -25.35
C TYR A 59 8.84 1.51 -23.92
N THR A 60 9.92 0.75 -23.72
CA THR A 60 10.48 0.49 -22.39
C THR A 60 10.96 1.79 -21.74
N VAL A 61 11.63 2.66 -22.50
CA VAL A 61 12.02 4.01 -22.01
C VAL A 61 10.79 4.83 -21.63
N MET A 62 9.74 4.83 -22.46
CA MET A 62 8.49 5.54 -22.14
C MET A 62 7.82 4.99 -20.88
N ALA A 63 7.82 3.67 -20.69
CA ALA A 63 7.30 3.03 -19.49
C ALA A 63 8.09 3.44 -18.23
N TYR A 64 9.43 3.42 -18.31
CA TYR A 64 10.30 3.91 -17.24
C TYR A 64 9.95 5.35 -16.82
N TRP A 65 9.83 6.27 -17.77
CA TRP A 65 9.49 7.67 -17.45
C TRP A 65 8.06 7.82 -16.93
N ARG A 66 7.10 7.05 -17.47
CA ARG A 66 5.73 7.03 -16.99
C ARG A 66 5.67 6.58 -15.54
N ASP A 67 6.37 5.51 -15.19
CA ASP A 67 6.36 4.97 -13.84
C ASP A 67 7.06 5.92 -12.87
N LEU A 68 8.20 6.49 -13.28
CA LEU A 68 8.91 7.48 -12.49
C LEU A 68 8.06 8.73 -12.21
N MET A 69 7.36 9.26 -13.21
CA MET A 69 6.49 10.45 -13.06
C MET A 69 5.22 10.18 -12.26
N ARG A 70 4.82 8.92 -12.11
CA ARG A 70 3.69 8.51 -11.27
C ARG A 70 4.08 8.22 -9.83
N LYS A 71 5.38 8.13 -9.52
CA LYS A 71 5.82 7.97 -8.14
C LYS A 71 5.42 9.22 -7.35
N PRO A 72 4.73 9.06 -6.21
CA PRO A 72 4.42 10.19 -5.34
C PRO A 72 5.72 10.82 -4.84
N THR A 73 5.65 12.06 -4.38
CA THR A 73 6.77 12.68 -3.68
C THR A 73 7.10 11.86 -2.44
N ILE A 74 8.29 11.27 -2.41
CA ILE A 74 8.80 10.54 -1.25
C ILE A 74 9.75 11.50 -0.52
N LEU A 75 9.40 11.82 0.71
CA LEU A 75 10.25 12.59 1.61
C LEU A 75 11.06 11.63 2.48
N SER A 76 12.28 12.03 2.82
CA SER A 76 13.11 11.27 3.76
C SER A 76 12.58 11.46 5.18
N LEU A 77 12.40 10.36 5.90
CA LEU A 77 12.03 10.38 7.32
C LEU A 77 13.11 11.00 8.21
N ASN A 78 14.38 10.85 7.81
CA ASN A 78 15.53 11.48 8.47
C ASN A 78 15.78 12.90 7.91
N GLY A 79 14.84 13.47 7.16
CA GLY A 79 14.93 14.85 6.71
C GLY A 79 14.68 15.81 7.87
N GLU A 80 15.57 16.78 8.05
CA GLU A 80 15.41 17.84 9.06
C GLU A 80 14.31 18.82 8.64
N LEU A 81 13.47 19.18 9.60
CA LEU A 81 12.47 20.24 9.53
C LEU A 81 12.87 21.33 10.51
N SER A 82 12.94 22.57 10.03
CA SER A 82 13.13 23.74 10.89
C SER A 82 11.79 24.26 11.37
N ASP A 83 11.69 24.52 12.66
CA ASP A 83 10.50 25.10 13.28
C ASP A 83 10.41 26.63 13.13
N GLY A 84 11.45 27.26 12.58
CA GLY A 84 11.56 28.71 12.40
C GLY A 84 12.14 29.47 13.59
N ASP A 85 12.30 28.83 14.76
CA ASP A 85 12.91 29.39 15.98
C ASP A 85 14.37 28.95 16.19
N GLY A 86 14.90 28.15 15.24
CA GLY A 86 16.30 27.73 15.21
C GLY A 86 16.52 26.29 15.67
N ASP A 87 15.48 25.62 16.16
CA ASP A 87 15.53 24.21 16.47
C ASP A 87 15.14 23.37 15.23
N THR A 88 15.75 22.19 15.12
CA THR A 88 15.50 21.23 14.04
C THR A 88 14.99 19.91 14.62
N ALA A 89 13.91 19.40 14.03
CA ALA A 89 13.37 18.07 14.33
C ALA A 89 13.35 17.23 13.05
N GLU A 90 13.51 15.92 13.17
CA GLU A 90 13.40 15.03 12.01
C GLU A 90 11.93 14.77 11.66
N LEU A 91 11.62 14.55 10.38
CA LEU A 91 10.25 14.32 9.92
C LEU A 91 9.58 13.16 10.69
N TRP A 92 10.26 12.05 10.93
CA TRP A 92 9.66 10.91 11.65
C TRP A 92 9.23 11.22 13.08
N GLN A 93 9.87 12.18 13.75
CA GLN A 93 9.57 12.55 15.13
C GLN A 93 8.24 13.33 15.23
N THR A 94 7.79 13.92 14.11
CA THR A 94 6.56 14.71 14.04
C THR A 94 5.36 13.94 13.52
N LEU A 95 5.58 12.74 12.95
CA LEU A 95 4.50 11.89 12.44
C LEU A 95 3.84 11.11 13.59
N ALA A 96 2.53 11.31 13.77
CA ALA A 96 1.72 10.50 14.66
C ALA A 96 1.52 9.08 14.09
N ASP A 97 1.52 8.07 14.95
CA ASP A 97 1.10 6.72 14.58
C ASP A 97 -0.44 6.62 14.70
N ASP A 98 -1.14 6.74 13.58
CA ASP A 98 -2.61 6.62 13.50
C ASP A 98 -3.12 5.23 13.94
N ARG A 99 -2.23 4.25 14.15
CA ARG A 99 -2.56 2.93 14.71
C ARG A 99 -2.15 2.77 16.17
N ALA A 100 -1.64 3.82 16.81
CA ALA A 100 -1.32 3.79 18.24
C ALA A 100 -2.56 3.36 19.03
N ILE A 101 -2.39 2.38 19.91
CA ILE A 101 -3.45 1.94 20.81
C ILE A 101 -3.71 3.08 21.79
N ASP A 102 -4.94 3.60 21.79
CA ASP A 102 -5.40 4.47 22.86
C ASP A 102 -5.47 3.66 24.17
N LEU A 103 -4.45 3.86 25.01
CA LEU A 103 -4.31 3.14 26.27
C LEU A 103 -5.43 3.47 27.26
N GLU A 104 -5.92 4.72 27.25
CA GLU A 104 -7.02 5.13 28.12
C GLU A 104 -8.32 4.48 27.67
N ALA A 105 -8.64 4.55 26.38
CA ALA A 105 -9.80 3.87 25.82
C ALA A 105 -9.72 2.35 26.02
N TRP A 106 -8.52 1.76 25.95
CA TRP A 106 -8.34 0.33 26.20
C TRP A 106 -8.57 -0.04 27.67
N LEU A 107 -8.05 0.75 28.61
CA LEU A 107 -8.28 0.56 30.04
C LEU A 107 -9.76 0.74 30.39
N ASP A 108 -10.43 1.74 29.83
CA ASP A 108 -11.86 1.97 30.00
C ASP A 108 -12.70 0.83 29.44
N ALA A 109 -12.36 0.33 28.25
CA ALA A 109 -13.01 -0.83 27.67
C ALA A 109 -12.85 -2.07 28.56
N LYS A 110 -11.65 -2.29 29.12
CA LYS A 110 -11.38 -3.39 30.06
C LYS A 110 -12.17 -3.22 31.35
N ARG A 111 -12.23 -2.01 31.91
CA ARG A 111 -13.00 -1.70 33.12
C ARG A 111 -14.50 -1.92 32.89
N TRP A 112 -15.02 -1.48 31.75
CA TRP A 112 -16.39 -1.71 31.34
C TRP A 112 -16.67 -3.21 31.18
N LEU A 113 -15.77 -3.96 30.56
CA LEU A 113 -15.91 -5.40 30.35
C LEU A 113 -15.97 -6.18 31.68
N LEU A 114 -15.20 -5.79 32.69
CA LEU A 114 -15.24 -6.39 34.03
C LEU A 114 -16.61 -6.24 34.70
N GLY A 115 -17.27 -5.10 34.51
CA GLY A 115 -18.64 -4.85 35.00
C GLY A 115 -19.74 -5.34 34.06
N CYS A 116 -19.38 -5.89 32.89
CA CYS A 116 -20.33 -6.18 31.82
C CYS A 116 -21.17 -7.44 32.11
N PRO A 117 -22.49 -7.40 31.89
CA PRO A 117 -23.32 -8.60 31.99
C PRO A 117 -22.86 -9.71 31.03
N LYS A 118 -22.68 -10.94 31.55
CA LYS A 118 -22.25 -12.12 30.77
C LYS A 118 -23.09 -12.37 29.51
N ALA A 119 -24.39 -12.08 29.57
CA ALA A 119 -25.30 -12.21 28.43
C ALA A 119 -24.92 -11.26 27.28
N LEU A 120 -24.51 -10.03 27.59
CA LEU A 120 -24.07 -9.05 26.59
C LEU A 120 -22.75 -9.47 25.95
N VAL A 121 -21.80 -9.97 26.75
CA VAL A 121 -20.52 -10.53 26.25
C VAL A 121 -20.76 -11.69 25.29
N ARG A 122 -21.68 -12.61 25.63
CA ARG A 122 -22.05 -13.73 24.75
C ARG A 122 -22.64 -13.25 23.42
N ILE A 123 -23.50 -12.24 23.46
CA ILE A 123 -24.10 -11.63 22.27
C ILE A 123 -23.03 -10.97 21.41
N ALA A 124 -22.11 -10.22 22.02
CA ALA A 124 -20.97 -9.59 21.33
C ALA A 124 -20.08 -10.63 20.64
N TYR A 125 -19.75 -11.73 21.34
CA TYR A 125 -18.97 -12.83 20.75
C TYR A 125 -19.67 -13.47 19.54
N LYS A 126 -21.00 -13.67 19.61
CA LYS A 126 -21.77 -14.17 18.45
C LYS A 126 -21.68 -13.23 17.25
N ARG A 127 -21.78 -11.91 17.47
CA ARG A 127 -21.62 -10.91 16.40
C ARG A 127 -20.21 -10.91 15.82
N TYR A 128 -19.19 -10.95 16.67
CA TYR A 128 -17.79 -11.01 16.27
C TYR A 128 -17.50 -12.27 15.42
N ALA A 129 -18.01 -13.43 15.84
CA ALA A 129 -17.87 -14.69 15.11
C ALA A 129 -18.80 -14.83 13.89
N GLY A 130 -19.56 -13.79 13.51
CA GLY A 130 -20.49 -13.82 12.38
C GLY A 130 -21.69 -14.76 12.55
N LYS A 131 -22.00 -15.21 13.77
CA LYS A 131 -23.11 -16.12 14.06
C LYS A 131 -24.44 -15.35 14.16
N PRO A 132 -25.55 -15.87 13.60
CA PRO A 132 -26.85 -15.23 13.71
C PRO A 132 -27.32 -15.17 15.18
N LEU A 133 -27.95 -14.06 15.55
CA LEU A 133 -28.49 -13.86 16.89
C LEU A 133 -29.87 -14.51 16.99
N LYS A 134 -30.14 -15.16 18.13
CA LYS A 134 -31.49 -15.66 18.45
C LYS A 134 -32.39 -14.49 18.81
N TRP A 135 -33.70 -14.61 18.61
CA TRP A 135 -34.67 -13.57 18.99
C TRP A 135 -34.55 -13.13 20.46
N SER A 136 -34.26 -14.05 21.39
CA SER A 136 -34.00 -13.73 22.80
C SER A 136 -32.78 -12.82 23.00
N ASP A 137 -31.73 -13.04 22.21
CA ASP A 137 -30.50 -12.24 22.26
C ASP A 137 -30.75 -10.84 21.68
N TYR A 138 -31.50 -10.74 20.58
CA TYR A 138 -31.95 -9.46 20.02
C TYR A 138 -32.76 -8.65 21.02
N LYS A 139 -33.77 -9.27 21.64
CA LYS A 139 -34.65 -8.59 22.62
C LYS A 139 -33.89 -8.15 23.86
N TYR A 140 -32.91 -8.93 24.32
CA TYR A 140 -32.03 -8.53 25.42
C TYR A 140 -31.18 -7.31 25.03
N LEU A 141 -30.54 -7.35 23.86
CA LEU A 141 -29.70 -6.26 23.37
C LEU A 141 -30.49 -4.95 23.18
N GLU A 142 -31.71 -5.03 22.63
CA GLU A 142 -32.59 -3.88 22.45
C GLU A 142 -32.94 -3.22 23.79
N ARG A 143 -33.40 -4.00 24.77
CA ARG A 143 -33.72 -3.49 26.11
C ARG A 143 -32.50 -2.84 26.78
N TYR A 144 -31.32 -3.45 26.62
CA TYR A 144 -30.09 -2.90 27.17
C TYR A 144 -29.75 -1.55 26.52
N ARG A 145 -29.84 -1.45 25.18
CA ARG A 145 -29.62 -0.20 24.44
C ARG A 145 -30.58 0.91 24.85
N GLN A 146 -31.87 0.60 25.00
CA GLN A 146 -32.86 1.59 25.46
C GLN A 146 -32.57 2.08 26.88
N LYS A 147 -32.08 1.20 27.76
CA LYS A 147 -31.69 1.57 29.13
C LYS A 147 -30.48 2.51 29.14
N GLU A 148 -29.43 2.20 28.38
CA GLU A 148 -28.25 3.06 28.28
C GLU A 148 -28.57 4.41 27.61
N LEU A 149 -29.39 4.42 26.55
CA LEU A 149 -29.81 5.65 25.89
C LEU A 149 -30.51 6.61 26.86
N LYS A 150 -31.42 6.09 27.71
CA LYS A 150 -32.09 6.90 28.74
C LYS A 150 -31.10 7.51 29.74
N LYS A 151 -30.06 6.78 30.14
CA LYS A 151 -29.03 7.32 31.04
C LYS A 151 -28.25 8.46 30.40
N HIS A 152 -27.86 8.30 29.14
CA HIS A 152 -27.14 9.35 28.41
C HIS A 152 -28.00 10.59 28.17
N GLN A 153 -29.28 10.41 27.85
CA GLN A 153 -30.22 11.53 27.70
C GLN A 153 -30.43 12.32 28.99
N ILE A 154 -30.46 11.63 30.14
CA ILE A 154 -30.54 12.27 31.46
C ILE A 154 -29.23 12.99 31.81
N ALA A 155 -28.07 12.45 31.41
CA ALA A 155 -26.77 13.07 31.69
C ALA A 155 -26.45 14.31 30.84
N LEU A 156 -27.18 14.52 29.73
CA LEU A 156 -27.06 15.67 28.83
C LEU A 156 -28.07 16.80 29.14
N ALA A 157 -29.03 16.56 30.04
CA ALA A 157 -30.07 17.50 30.45
C ALA A 157 -29.70 18.15 31.79
#